data_AF-A0A949RQB4-F1
#
_entry.id   AF-A0A949RQB4-F1
#
_cell.length_a   1.000
_cell.length_b   1.000
_cell.length_c   1.000
_cell.angle_alpha   90.00
_cell.angle_beta   90.00
_cell.angle_gamma   90.00
#
_symmetry.space_group_name_H-M   'P 1'
#
loop_
_entity.id
_entity.type
_entity.pdbx_description
1 polymer ?
#
loop_
_entity_poly.entity_id
_entity_poly.type
_entity_poly.pdbx_seq_one_letter_code
_entity_poly.pdbx_strand_id
1 'polypeptide(L)'
;MLSLILLAAAAFAQSPEPIRFTASGQEVAYLHAAGDAGAPVLVVLPAQPETAAAEFKNWSQIASIRKWTLVLPQTIAGGDAGVKMLDALVQDVRRRLQLSSAPMYLCGSGPASPMVFYAVARAPYLWSAGLAIGGDPKLAIDTDRLFAANTSLVPVAWAVSPQEKEAYAAPYQKLLTGGFNIQRLESPTTQAALDFLAGHRYTEYPAKIDCETGNPALARCYWVVPIRFDASLRNDAVLSSRIPPDPRASLDFGGFGFKPDEPGPGVAVEWLPPDYKGPLQLHDRILMLSGTRIADPRHYRELMGHITEERPVTVTIERGKEKIRLTTHYRLRKREEVLTARVQASYFSDSREIMIVSRTVSALKIMVPPAWAPVSISWNGSQAAKPQEGGCLELSLQEPGGKPCAAFP
;
A
#
# COMPACT_ATOMS: atom_id res chain seq x y z
N MET A 1 29.92 -56.21 -22.93
CA MET A 1 29.39 -55.17 -23.84
C MET A 1 27.97 -54.86 -23.40
N LEU A 2 27.54 -53.68 -22.97
CA LEU A 2 28.15 -52.39 -22.68
C LEU A 2 27.04 -51.70 -21.86
N SER A 3 27.32 -51.32 -20.61
CA SER A 3 26.39 -50.62 -19.73
C SER A 3 26.17 -49.19 -20.22
N LEU A 4 24.92 -48.77 -20.39
CA LEU A 4 24.57 -47.35 -20.56
C LEU A 4 24.10 -46.81 -19.21
N ILE A 5 24.98 -46.07 -18.54
CA ILE A 5 24.69 -45.30 -17.35
C ILE A 5 24.03 -43.99 -17.82
N LEU A 6 22.73 -43.81 -17.54
CA LEU A 6 22.08 -42.50 -17.59
C LEU A 6 22.61 -41.68 -16.41
N LEU A 7 23.57 -40.80 -16.67
CA LEU A 7 23.88 -39.69 -15.76
C LEU A 7 22.72 -38.70 -15.80
N ALA A 8 21.86 -38.76 -14.78
CA ALA A 8 21.04 -37.64 -14.39
C ALA A 8 21.98 -36.54 -13.86
N ALA A 9 22.30 -35.57 -14.71
CA ALA A 9 22.96 -34.35 -14.28
C ALA A 9 21.98 -33.58 -13.39
N ALA A 10 22.09 -33.76 -12.08
CA ALA A 10 21.58 -32.79 -11.11
C ALA A 10 22.40 -31.51 -11.32
N ALA A 11 21.93 -30.64 -12.22
CA ALA A 11 22.42 -29.28 -12.30
C ALA A 11 22.18 -28.64 -10.93
N PHE A 12 23.25 -28.45 -10.15
CA PHE A 12 23.26 -27.49 -9.06
C PHE A 12 22.92 -26.15 -9.70
N ALA A 13 21.64 -25.77 -9.63
CA ALA A 13 21.17 -24.50 -10.15
C ALA A 13 21.90 -23.39 -9.38
N GLN A 14 22.90 -22.80 -10.02
CA GLN A 14 23.46 -21.52 -9.58
C GLN A 14 22.28 -20.58 -9.36
N SER A 15 22.22 -19.95 -8.18
CA SER A 15 21.21 -18.94 -7.91
C SER A 15 21.26 -17.91 -9.05
N PRO A 16 20.11 -17.55 -9.66
CA PRO A 16 20.12 -16.67 -10.81
C PRO A 16 20.80 -15.35 -10.45
N GLU A 17 21.66 -14.87 -11.34
CA GLU A 17 22.33 -13.60 -11.14
C GLU A 17 21.28 -12.47 -11.16
N PRO A 18 21.28 -11.57 -10.16
CA PRO A 18 20.29 -10.52 -10.10
C PRO A 18 20.49 -9.48 -11.20
N ILE A 19 19.38 -9.05 -11.79
CA ILE A 19 19.38 -7.89 -12.69
C ILE A 19 19.49 -6.64 -11.85
N ARG A 20 20.43 -5.76 -12.21
CA ARG A 20 20.71 -4.50 -11.51
C ARG A 20 20.50 -3.31 -12.46
N PHE A 21 19.94 -2.24 -11.93
CA PHE A 21 19.85 -0.96 -12.62
C PHE A 21 19.72 0.18 -11.59
N THR A 22 19.92 1.42 -12.04
CA THR A 22 19.79 2.60 -11.19
C THR A 22 18.46 3.31 -11.44
N ALA A 23 17.71 3.60 -10.39
CA ALA A 23 16.49 4.39 -10.44
C ALA A 23 16.47 5.41 -9.30
N SER A 24 16.20 6.69 -9.62
CA SER A 24 16.17 7.78 -8.63
C SER A 24 17.42 7.86 -7.73
N GLY A 25 18.59 7.54 -8.29
CA GLY A 25 19.86 7.53 -7.55
C GLY A 25 20.07 6.33 -6.61
N GLN A 26 19.20 5.33 -6.65
CA GLN A 26 19.32 4.09 -5.88
C GLN A 26 19.53 2.89 -6.81
N GLU A 27 20.34 1.94 -6.36
CA GLU A 27 20.47 0.65 -7.05
C GLU A 27 19.23 -0.22 -6.74
N VAL A 28 18.57 -0.66 -7.80
CA VAL A 28 17.47 -1.62 -7.74
C VAL A 28 17.98 -2.94 -8.29
N ALA A 29 17.85 -4.00 -7.49
CA ALA A 29 18.20 -5.35 -7.87
C ALA A 29 16.98 -6.27 -7.78
N TYR A 30 16.81 -7.18 -8.73
CA TYR A 30 15.75 -8.19 -8.70
C TYR A 30 16.17 -9.51 -9.36
N LEU A 31 15.57 -10.60 -8.88
CA LEU A 31 15.64 -11.92 -9.49
C LEU A 31 14.46 -12.10 -10.45
N HIS A 32 14.66 -12.87 -11.51
CA HIS A 32 13.64 -13.09 -12.54
C HIS A 32 13.65 -14.52 -13.08
N ALA A 33 12.45 -15.08 -13.31
CA ALA A 33 12.26 -16.29 -14.11
C ALA A 33 11.22 -16.00 -15.20
N ALA A 34 11.56 -16.38 -16.44
CA ALA A 34 10.74 -16.10 -17.61
C ALA A 34 9.47 -16.98 -17.63
N GLY A 35 8.35 -16.38 -18.01
CA GLY A 35 7.13 -17.08 -18.41
C GLY A 35 6.99 -17.17 -19.93
N ASP A 36 5.79 -17.56 -20.39
CA ASP A 36 5.42 -17.52 -21.81
C ASP A 36 5.32 -16.06 -22.30
N ALA A 37 5.45 -15.84 -23.61
CA ALA A 37 5.33 -14.52 -24.22
C ALA A 37 3.94 -13.91 -23.92
N GLY A 38 3.92 -12.69 -23.37
CA GLY A 38 2.69 -12.00 -22.98
C GLY A 38 1.98 -12.57 -21.75
N ALA A 39 2.58 -13.55 -21.06
CA ALA A 39 2.02 -14.09 -19.82
C ALA A 39 2.02 -13.02 -18.71
N PRO A 40 1.11 -13.14 -17.72
CA PRO A 40 1.15 -12.31 -16.53
C PRO A 40 2.49 -12.32 -15.82
N VAL A 41 2.79 -11.22 -15.13
CA VAL A 41 3.95 -11.07 -14.27
C VAL A 41 3.50 -11.12 -12.82
N LEU A 42 4.11 -11.99 -12.03
CA LEU A 42 3.97 -12.05 -10.59
C LEU A 42 5.18 -11.37 -9.93
N VAL A 43 4.96 -10.22 -9.32
CA VAL A 43 5.94 -9.54 -8.47
C VAL A 43 5.77 -10.03 -7.04
N VAL A 44 6.75 -10.75 -6.51
CA VAL A 44 6.73 -11.28 -5.14
C VAL A 44 7.65 -10.43 -4.27
N LEU A 45 7.10 -9.80 -3.24
CA LEU A 45 7.87 -9.11 -2.22
C LEU A 45 8.44 -10.16 -1.25
N PRO A 46 9.78 -10.26 -1.11
CA PRO A 46 10.34 -11.19 -0.14
C PRO A 46 10.01 -10.75 1.28
N ALA A 47 9.84 -11.72 2.19
CA ALA A 47 9.57 -11.42 3.59
C ALA A 47 10.75 -10.64 4.21
N GLN A 48 11.98 -10.98 3.82
CA GLN A 48 13.21 -10.30 4.22
C GLN A 48 14.23 -10.34 3.06
N PRO A 49 15.18 -9.38 2.94
CA PRO A 49 16.15 -9.38 1.85
C PRO A 49 17.01 -10.66 1.82
N GLU A 50 17.37 -11.19 2.99
CA GLU A 50 18.18 -12.39 3.16
C GLU A 50 17.49 -13.68 2.70
N THR A 51 16.15 -13.72 2.69
CA THR A 51 15.38 -14.89 2.27
C THR A 51 15.04 -14.89 0.77
N ALA A 52 15.34 -13.79 0.06
CA ALA A 52 14.96 -13.57 -1.33
C ALA A 52 15.34 -14.72 -2.27
N ALA A 53 16.54 -15.28 -2.15
CA ALA A 53 17.01 -16.38 -3.02
C ALA A 53 16.25 -17.70 -2.77
N ALA A 54 15.96 -18.01 -1.51
CA ALA A 54 15.20 -19.21 -1.14
C ALA A 54 13.73 -19.08 -1.55
N GLU A 55 13.13 -17.91 -1.33
CA GLU A 55 11.78 -17.60 -1.76
C GLU A 55 11.65 -17.63 -3.29
N PHE A 56 12.64 -17.10 -4.01
CA PHE A 56 12.67 -17.14 -5.47
C PHE A 56 12.60 -18.57 -6.00
N LYS A 57 13.35 -19.51 -5.40
CA LYS A 57 13.29 -20.92 -5.80
C LYS A 57 11.87 -21.48 -5.66
N ASN A 58 11.22 -21.26 -4.52
CA ASN A 58 9.87 -21.76 -4.27
C ASN A 58 8.84 -21.14 -5.22
N TRP A 59 8.87 -19.81 -5.36
CA TRP A 59 7.94 -19.10 -6.24
C TRP A 59 8.19 -19.37 -7.72
N SER A 60 9.42 -19.66 -8.14
CA SER A 60 9.73 -20.00 -9.53
C SER A 60 9.05 -21.30 -9.97
N GLN A 61 8.97 -22.29 -9.07
CA GLN A 61 8.24 -23.53 -9.33
C GLN A 61 6.74 -23.29 -9.45
N ILE A 62 6.20 -22.42 -8.60
CA ILE A 62 4.78 -22.06 -8.61
C ILE A 62 4.43 -21.27 -9.89
N ALA A 63 5.25 -20.29 -10.26
CA ALA A 63 5.05 -19.47 -11.45
C ALA A 63 5.19 -20.29 -12.75
N SER A 64 6.13 -21.24 -12.81
CA SER A 64 6.36 -22.06 -14.00
C SER A 64 5.18 -22.98 -14.32
N ILE A 65 4.48 -23.51 -13.32
CA ILE A 65 3.24 -24.28 -13.50
C ILE A 65 2.17 -23.47 -14.25
N ARG A 66 2.12 -22.15 -13.99
CA ARG A 66 1.21 -21.21 -14.67
C ARG A 66 1.81 -20.55 -15.91
N LYS A 67 3.09 -20.82 -16.18
CA LYS A 67 3.89 -20.17 -17.22
C LYS A 67 3.93 -18.65 -17.07
N TRP A 68 3.82 -18.16 -15.83
CA TRP A 68 3.90 -16.75 -15.52
C TRP A 68 5.35 -16.31 -15.39
N THR A 69 5.61 -15.04 -15.70
CA THR A 69 6.89 -14.42 -15.41
C THR A 69 6.96 -14.12 -13.91
N LEU A 70 8.04 -14.53 -13.25
CA LEU A 70 8.29 -14.20 -11.85
C LEU A 70 9.31 -13.08 -11.76
N VAL A 71 9.03 -12.10 -10.91
CA VAL A 71 9.97 -11.05 -10.51
C VAL A 71 10.01 -10.97 -9.00
N LEU A 72 11.20 -10.97 -8.42
CA LEU A 72 11.39 -10.87 -6.97
C LEU A 72 12.42 -9.78 -6.67
N PRO A 73 12.00 -8.60 -6.16
CA PRO A 73 12.93 -7.53 -5.79
C PRO A 73 13.83 -7.97 -4.64
N GLN A 74 15.13 -7.69 -4.73
CA GLN A 74 16.09 -7.89 -3.64
C GLN A 74 16.28 -6.62 -2.81
N THR A 75 16.13 -5.45 -3.45
CA THR A 75 16.07 -4.17 -2.75
C THR A 75 14.68 -4.02 -2.11
N ILE A 76 14.61 -3.97 -0.78
CA ILE A 76 13.36 -3.72 -0.05
C ILE A 76 13.38 -2.32 0.52
N ALA A 77 12.35 -1.54 0.21
CA ALA A 77 12.05 -0.27 0.85
C ALA A 77 10.57 -0.21 1.24
N GLY A 78 10.27 0.37 2.39
CA GLY A 78 8.91 0.61 2.84
C GLY A 78 8.37 1.96 2.35
N GLY A 79 7.05 2.14 2.45
CA GLY A 79 6.39 3.43 2.20
C GLY A 79 6.52 3.90 0.75
N ASP A 80 6.40 5.22 0.54
CA ASP A 80 6.44 5.84 -0.79
C ASP A 80 7.75 5.56 -1.55
N ALA A 81 8.89 5.38 -0.86
CA ALA A 81 10.16 4.98 -1.49
C ALA A 81 10.09 3.57 -2.08
N GLY A 82 9.50 2.63 -1.34
CA GLY A 82 9.20 1.28 -1.84
C GLY A 82 8.31 1.29 -3.08
N VAL A 83 7.28 2.13 -3.08
CA VAL A 83 6.36 2.27 -4.23
C VAL A 83 7.09 2.80 -5.47
N LYS A 84 7.96 3.81 -5.31
CA LYS A 84 8.79 4.33 -6.41
C LYS A 84 9.77 3.29 -6.96
N MET A 85 10.36 2.48 -6.08
CA MET A 85 11.22 1.37 -6.50
C MET A 85 10.42 0.32 -7.29
N LEU A 86 9.21 -0.03 -6.83
CA LEU A 86 8.34 -0.97 -7.54
C LEU A 86 7.88 -0.45 -8.90
N ASP A 87 7.54 0.84 -9.00
CA ASP A 87 7.26 1.49 -10.29
C ASP A 87 8.45 1.35 -11.24
N ALA A 88 9.64 1.78 -10.82
CA ALA A 88 10.85 1.69 -11.63
C ALA A 88 11.18 0.25 -12.05
N LEU A 89 10.98 -0.73 -11.15
CA LEU A 89 11.15 -2.14 -11.44
C LEU A 89 10.12 -2.64 -12.46
N VAL A 90 8.84 -2.30 -12.31
CA VAL A 90 7.81 -2.68 -13.28
C VAL A 90 8.11 -2.09 -14.66
N GLN A 91 8.54 -0.83 -14.73
CA GLN A 91 8.94 -0.21 -16.00
C GLN A 91 10.14 -0.90 -16.64
N ASP A 92 11.15 -1.25 -15.85
CA ASP A 92 12.33 -1.97 -16.35
C ASP A 92 11.96 -3.36 -16.88
N VAL A 93 11.13 -4.10 -16.13
CA VAL A 93 10.61 -5.43 -16.53
C VAL A 93 9.81 -5.33 -17.82
N ARG A 94 8.85 -4.39 -17.92
CA ARG A 94 8.04 -4.19 -19.14
C ARG A 94 8.91 -3.93 -20.36
N ARG A 95 9.90 -3.06 -20.22
CA ARG A 95 10.82 -2.71 -21.30
C ARG A 95 11.72 -3.88 -21.69
N ARG A 96 12.36 -4.54 -20.74
CA ARG A 96 13.32 -5.63 -21.01
C ARG A 96 12.65 -6.87 -21.59
N LEU A 97 11.47 -7.20 -21.09
CA LEU A 97 10.73 -8.40 -21.50
C LEU A 97 9.68 -8.13 -22.58
N GLN A 98 9.57 -6.88 -23.05
CA GLN A 98 8.59 -6.46 -24.08
C GLN A 98 7.13 -6.77 -23.69
N LEU A 99 6.79 -6.57 -22.41
CA LEU A 99 5.49 -6.90 -21.81
C LEU A 99 4.59 -5.65 -21.68
N SER A 100 4.26 -5.00 -22.79
CA SER A 100 3.55 -3.70 -22.78
C SER A 100 2.18 -3.74 -22.09
N SER A 101 1.41 -4.81 -22.26
CA SER A 101 0.03 -4.95 -21.75
C SER A 101 -0.18 -6.12 -20.79
N ALA A 102 0.90 -6.79 -20.36
CA ALA A 102 0.78 -7.95 -19.48
C ALA A 102 0.21 -7.55 -18.10
N PRO A 103 -0.71 -8.34 -17.53
CA PRO A 103 -1.14 -8.16 -16.16
C PRO A 103 0.03 -8.22 -15.18
N MET A 104 0.05 -7.29 -14.24
CA MET A 104 1.07 -7.20 -13.19
C MET A 104 0.38 -7.48 -11.85
N TYR A 105 0.74 -8.59 -11.22
CA TYR A 105 0.22 -8.97 -9.91
C TYR A 105 1.26 -8.70 -8.83
N LEU A 106 0.82 -8.18 -7.69
CA LEU A 106 1.68 -7.98 -6.53
C LEU A 106 1.35 -9.01 -5.45
N CYS A 107 2.35 -9.73 -4.96
CA CYS A 107 2.21 -10.69 -3.89
C CYS A 107 3.18 -10.37 -2.75
N GLY A 108 2.75 -10.53 -1.50
CA GLY A 108 3.60 -10.43 -0.32
C GLY A 108 3.07 -11.34 0.78
N SER A 109 3.98 -11.87 1.60
CA SER A 109 3.64 -12.78 2.69
C SER A 109 4.15 -12.28 4.04
N GLY A 110 3.41 -12.59 5.11
CA GLY A 110 3.78 -12.27 6.49
C GLY A 110 4.18 -10.81 6.67
N PRO A 111 5.45 -10.50 7.04
CA PRO A 111 5.93 -9.13 7.20
C PRO A 111 5.85 -8.24 5.95
N ALA A 112 5.81 -8.83 4.75
CA ALA A 112 5.71 -8.09 3.48
C ALA A 112 4.25 -7.79 3.06
N SER A 113 3.26 -8.49 3.63
CA SER A 113 1.84 -8.29 3.33
C SER A 113 1.35 -6.83 3.45
N PRO A 114 1.74 -6.04 4.48
CA PRO A 114 1.37 -4.63 4.58
C PRO A 114 1.76 -3.80 3.35
N MET A 115 2.90 -4.13 2.74
CA MET A 115 3.39 -3.41 1.56
C MET A 115 2.52 -3.67 0.33
N VAL A 116 1.81 -4.80 0.25
CA VAL A 116 0.82 -5.07 -0.80
C VAL A 116 -0.33 -4.07 -0.72
N PHE A 117 -0.96 -3.94 0.46
CA PHE A 117 -2.05 -2.98 0.69
C PHE A 117 -1.59 -1.54 0.45
N TYR A 118 -0.35 -1.23 0.84
CA TYR A 118 0.22 0.09 0.62
C TYR A 118 0.46 0.37 -0.86
N ALA A 119 1.19 -0.49 -1.57
CA ALA A 119 1.58 -0.24 -2.96
C ALA A 119 0.37 -0.10 -3.91
N VAL A 120 -0.63 -0.97 -3.78
CA VAL A 120 -1.86 -0.89 -4.60
C VAL A 120 -2.65 0.39 -4.33
N ALA A 121 -2.68 0.85 -3.07
CA ALA A 121 -3.34 2.09 -2.69
C ALA A 121 -2.53 3.35 -3.05
N ARG A 122 -1.27 3.23 -3.47
CA ARG A 122 -0.39 4.38 -3.78
C ARG A 122 -0.04 4.50 -5.25
N ALA A 123 0.02 3.39 -5.97
CA ALA A 123 0.31 3.34 -7.40
C ALA A 123 -0.62 2.33 -8.11
N PRO A 124 -1.94 2.60 -8.15
CA PRO A 124 -2.91 1.63 -8.65
C PRO A 124 -2.74 1.33 -10.15
N TYR A 125 -2.16 2.26 -10.91
CA TYR A 125 -1.89 2.10 -12.34
C TYR A 125 -0.86 1.01 -12.67
N LEU A 126 -0.10 0.52 -11.68
CA LEU A 126 0.88 -0.53 -11.87
C LEU A 126 0.26 -1.93 -11.89
N TRP A 127 -0.83 -2.13 -11.17
CA TRP A 127 -1.26 -3.46 -10.74
C TRP A 127 -2.61 -3.86 -11.35
N SER A 128 -2.78 -5.15 -11.59
CA SER A 128 -4.07 -5.75 -11.95
C SER A 128 -4.80 -6.30 -10.72
N ALA A 129 -4.05 -6.83 -9.74
CA ALA A 129 -4.56 -7.29 -8.45
C ALA A 129 -3.40 -7.45 -7.45
N GLY A 130 -3.73 -7.43 -6.16
CA GLY A 130 -2.81 -7.72 -5.06
C GLY A 130 -3.18 -9.01 -4.32
N LEU A 131 -2.19 -9.70 -3.77
CA LEU A 131 -2.34 -10.84 -2.87
C LEU A 131 -1.47 -10.66 -1.64
N ALA A 132 -2.09 -10.49 -0.48
CA ALA A 132 -1.44 -10.49 0.82
C ALA A 132 -1.67 -11.85 1.49
N ILE A 133 -0.59 -12.56 1.85
CA ILE A 133 -0.66 -13.89 2.48
C ILE A 133 -0.29 -13.76 3.96
N GLY A 134 -1.28 -13.88 4.83
CA GLY A 134 -1.17 -13.62 6.25
C GLY A 134 -0.77 -12.18 6.54
N GLY A 135 -0.20 -11.96 7.72
CA GLY A 135 0.32 -10.66 8.14
C GLY A 135 -0.76 -9.64 8.51
N ASP A 136 -0.34 -8.56 9.16
CA ASP A 136 -1.24 -7.57 9.77
C ASP A 136 -1.46 -6.35 8.85
N PRO A 137 -2.66 -6.16 8.26
CA PRO A 137 -2.97 -4.98 7.45
C PRO A 137 -2.93 -3.67 8.23
N LYS A 138 -2.99 -3.72 9.58
CA LYS A 138 -2.89 -2.54 10.44
C LYS A 138 -1.62 -1.74 10.18
N LEU A 139 -0.50 -2.39 9.88
CA LEU A 139 0.76 -1.70 9.59
C LEU A 139 0.64 -0.76 8.37
N ALA A 140 -0.19 -1.12 7.38
CA ALA A 140 -0.48 -0.26 6.24
C ALA A 140 -1.49 0.85 6.61
N ILE A 141 -2.56 0.51 7.33
CA ILE A 141 -3.57 1.46 7.82
C ILE A 141 -2.93 2.57 8.66
N ASP A 142 -2.05 2.18 9.58
CA ASP A 142 -1.36 3.07 10.49
C ASP A 142 -0.40 4.05 9.81
N THR A 143 -0.15 3.93 8.51
CA THR A 143 0.62 4.91 7.75
C THR A 143 -0.12 6.22 7.51
N ASP A 144 -1.46 6.24 7.64
CA ASP A 144 -2.32 7.38 7.25
C ASP A 144 -2.23 7.73 5.75
N ARG A 145 -1.81 6.76 4.92
CA ARG A 145 -1.61 6.93 3.48
C ARG A 145 -2.39 5.93 2.62
N LEU A 146 -3.31 5.16 3.21
CA LEU A 146 -4.20 4.30 2.43
C LEU A 146 -5.39 5.09 1.92
N PHE A 147 -5.61 5.05 0.60
CA PHE A 147 -6.73 5.69 -0.08
C PHE A 147 -7.55 4.62 -0.78
N ALA A 148 -8.81 4.45 -0.36
CA ALA A 148 -9.70 3.41 -0.87
C ALA A 148 -10.09 3.63 -2.34
N ALA A 149 -10.19 4.89 -2.78
CA ALA A 149 -10.48 5.21 -4.18
C ALA A 149 -9.52 4.51 -5.16
N ASN A 150 -8.25 4.45 -4.77
CA ASN A 150 -7.16 3.92 -5.59
C ASN A 150 -7.34 2.41 -5.86
N THR A 151 -8.08 1.68 -5.04
CA THR A 151 -8.29 0.23 -5.23
C THR A 151 -9.57 -0.10 -5.99
N SER A 152 -10.32 0.90 -6.45
CA SER A 152 -11.57 0.70 -7.23
C SER A 152 -11.39 -0.19 -8.46
N LEU A 153 -10.20 -0.18 -9.09
CA LEU A 153 -9.83 -1.01 -10.24
C LEU A 153 -8.81 -2.10 -9.91
N VAL A 154 -8.31 -2.16 -8.68
CA VAL A 154 -7.25 -3.09 -8.25
C VAL A 154 -7.68 -3.78 -6.97
N PRO A 155 -8.33 -4.95 -7.07
CA PRO A 155 -8.75 -5.71 -5.91
C PRO A 155 -7.56 -6.38 -5.22
N VAL A 156 -7.68 -6.54 -3.90
CA VAL A 156 -6.68 -7.19 -3.06
C VAL A 156 -7.28 -8.40 -2.37
N ALA A 157 -6.73 -9.58 -2.62
CA ALA A 157 -7.01 -10.75 -1.80
C ALA A 157 -6.14 -10.74 -0.55
N TRP A 158 -6.73 -11.05 0.60
CA TRP A 158 -6.03 -11.32 1.84
C TRP A 158 -6.28 -12.75 2.27
N ALA A 159 -5.28 -13.61 2.03
CA ALA A 159 -5.27 -15.02 2.38
C ALA A 159 -4.89 -15.17 3.86
N VAL A 160 -5.77 -15.73 4.69
CA VAL A 160 -5.57 -15.79 6.14
C VAL A 160 -5.83 -17.17 6.72
N SER A 161 -5.09 -17.52 7.75
CA SER A 161 -5.42 -18.64 8.64
C SER A 161 -6.61 -18.31 9.55
N PRO A 162 -7.25 -19.31 10.19
CA PRO A 162 -8.31 -19.07 11.17
C PRO A 162 -7.86 -18.18 12.34
N GLN A 163 -6.62 -18.36 12.81
CA GLN A 163 -6.05 -17.56 13.89
C GLN A 163 -5.85 -16.10 13.50
N GLU A 164 -5.32 -15.85 12.29
CA GLU A 164 -5.14 -14.49 11.77
C GLU A 164 -6.46 -13.79 11.48
N LYS A 165 -7.48 -14.53 11.00
CA LYS A 165 -8.83 -14.02 10.79
C LYS A 165 -9.41 -13.43 12.09
N GLU A 166 -9.22 -14.12 13.21
CA GLU A 166 -9.66 -13.64 14.52
C GLU A 166 -8.80 -12.48 15.02
N ALA A 167 -7.47 -12.64 14.98
CA ALA A 167 -6.52 -11.63 15.49
C ALA A 167 -6.63 -10.28 14.77
N TYR A 168 -6.93 -10.29 13.47
CA TYR A 168 -6.94 -9.09 12.61
C TYR A 168 -8.35 -8.77 12.08
N ALA A 169 -9.40 -9.22 12.78
CA ALA A 169 -10.79 -8.95 12.39
C ALA A 169 -11.10 -7.44 12.31
N ALA A 170 -10.64 -6.64 13.29
CA ALA A 170 -10.91 -5.21 13.34
C ALA A 170 -10.21 -4.42 12.22
N PRO A 171 -8.90 -4.59 11.95
CA PRO A 171 -8.25 -4.01 10.77
C PRO A 171 -8.94 -4.36 9.45
N TYR A 172 -9.38 -5.61 9.28
CA TYR A 172 -10.11 -6.03 8.08
C TYR A 172 -11.45 -5.30 7.92
N GLN A 173 -12.25 -5.22 8.99
CA GLN A 173 -13.52 -4.50 8.96
C GLN A 173 -13.32 -3.02 8.65
N LYS A 174 -12.26 -2.40 9.19
CA LYS A 174 -11.91 -1.02 8.87
C LYS A 174 -11.61 -0.81 7.38
N LEU A 175 -10.87 -1.72 6.75
CA LEU A 175 -10.62 -1.66 5.29
C LEU A 175 -11.93 -1.78 4.51
N LEU A 176 -12.78 -2.75 4.88
CA LEU A 176 -14.05 -3.01 4.21
C LEU A 176 -15.02 -1.81 4.33
N THR A 177 -15.23 -1.29 5.54
CA THR A 177 -16.09 -0.12 5.78
C THR A 177 -15.52 1.16 5.16
N GLY A 178 -14.19 1.27 5.07
CA GLY A 178 -13.51 2.36 4.37
C GLY A 178 -13.63 2.31 2.85
N GLY A 179 -14.28 1.27 2.29
CA GLY A 179 -14.46 1.10 0.85
C GLY A 179 -13.24 0.57 0.11
N PHE A 180 -12.25 0.02 0.83
CA PHE A 180 -11.10 -0.62 0.18
C PHE A 180 -11.57 -1.88 -0.54
N ASN A 181 -11.12 -2.07 -1.79
CA ASN A 181 -11.46 -3.25 -2.58
C ASN A 181 -10.67 -4.48 -2.10
N ILE A 182 -11.13 -5.08 -0.99
CA ILE A 182 -10.52 -6.25 -0.36
C ILE A 182 -11.45 -7.45 -0.38
N GLN A 183 -10.88 -8.62 -0.65
CA GLN A 183 -11.53 -9.90 -0.48
C GLN A 183 -10.72 -10.77 0.49
N ARG A 184 -11.35 -11.27 1.54
CA ARG A 184 -10.72 -12.27 2.42
C ARG A 184 -10.83 -13.66 1.80
N LEU A 185 -9.70 -14.36 1.72
CA LEU A 185 -9.63 -15.78 1.35
C LEU A 185 -9.28 -16.57 2.61
N GLU A 186 -10.17 -17.44 3.06
CA GLU A 186 -9.98 -18.18 4.32
C GLU A 186 -9.28 -19.52 4.03
N SER A 187 -8.08 -19.69 4.57
CA SER A 187 -7.21 -20.86 4.37
C SER A 187 -7.11 -21.34 2.92
N PRO A 188 -6.87 -20.46 1.92
CA PRO A 188 -6.86 -20.87 0.53
C PRO A 188 -5.65 -21.76 0.24
N THR A 189 -5.81 -22.67 -0.72
CA THR A 189 -4.66 -23.30 -1.35
C THR A 189 -3.88 -22.25 -2.15
N THR A 190 -2.58 -22.47 -2.38
CA THR A 190 -1.78 -21.61 -3.27
C THR A 190 -2.43 -21.45 -4.64
N GLN A 191 -3.02 -22.53 -5.16
CA GLN A 191 -3.74 -22.51 -6.43
C GLN A 191 -4.95 -21.56 -6.37
N ALA A 192 -5.80 -21.66 -5.36
CA ALA A 192 -6.97 -20.79 -5.21
C ALA A 192 -6.58 -19.31 -5.05
N ALA A 193 -5.52 -19.02 -4.31
CA ALA A 193 -5.02 -17.66 -4.13
C ALA A 193 -4.49 -17.05 -5.45
N LEU A 194 -3.85 -17.85 -6.30
CA LEU A 194 -3.38 -17.42 -7.60
C LEU A 194 -4.49 -17.37 -8.66
N ASP A 195 -5.53 -18.19 -8.52
CA ASP A 195 -6.72 -18.13 -9.38
C ASP A 195 -7.49 -16.82 -9.18
N PHE A 196 -7.53 -16.30 -7.95
CA PHE A 196 -8.00 -14.93 -7.69
C PHE A 196 -7.23 -13.90 -8.53
N LEU A 197 -5.89 -13.96 -8.54
CA LEU A 197 -5.09 -13.03 -9.35
C LEU A 197 -5.40 -13.17 -10.84
N ALA A 198 -5.43 -14.41 -11.34
CA ALA A 198 -5.66 -14.73 -12.76
C ALA A 198 -7.02 -14.23 -13.28
N GLY A 199 -8.02 -14.07 -12.40
CA GLY A 199 -9.33 -13.52 -12.75
C GLY A 199 -9.32 -12.02 -13.09
N HIS A 200 -8.23 -11.31 -12.79
CA HIS A 200 -8.14 -9.85 -12.95
C HIS A 200 -7.19 -9.46 -14.07
N ARG A 201 -7.58 -8.44 -14.84
CA ARG A 201 -6.84 -7.98 -16.03
C ARG A 201 -6.37 -6.54 -15.85
N TYR A 202 -5.27 -6.23 -16.52
CA TYR A 202 -4.81 -4.86 -16.69
C TYR A 202 -5.64 -4.15 -17.76
N THR A 203 -6.06 -2.92 -17.47
CA THR A 203 -6.60 -2.00 -18.47
C THR A 203 -5.71 -0.76 -18.45
N GLU A 204 -5.04 -0.46 -19.56
CA GLU A 204 -4.15 0.71 -19.66
C GLU A 204 -4.95 2.02 -19.59
N TYR A 205 -6.09 2.05 -20.30
CA TYR A 205 -7.00 3.21 -20.38
C TYR A 205 -8.40 2.84 -19.87
N PRO A 206 -8.58 2.62 -18.56
CA PRO A 206 -9.89 2.36 -18.00
C PRO A 206 -10.81 3.57 -18.23
N ALA A 207 -12.07 3.31 -18.61
CA ALA A 207 -13.02 4.38 -18.91
C ALA A 207 -13.34 5.24 -17.68
N LYS A 208 -13.20 4.73 -16.47
CA LYS A 208 -13.43 5.46 -15.22
C LYS A 208 -12.26 5.24 -14.27
N ILE A 209 -11.77 6.31 -13.67
CA ILE A 209 -10.69 6.31 -12.69
C ILE A 209 -11.05 7.16 -11.48
N ASP A 210 -10.51 6.79 -10.33
CA ASP A 210 -10.63 7.52 -9.08
C ASP A 210 -9.35 7.32 -8.28
N CYS A 211 -8.58 8.38 -8.07
CA CYS A 211 -7.39 8.29 -7.23
C CYS A 211 -7.21 9.49 -6.34
N GLU A 212 -6.67 9.25 -5.15
CA GLU A 212 -6.24 10.22 -4.18
C GLU A 212 -4.78 10.01 -3.79
N THR A 213 -4.06 11.11 -3.60
CA THR A 213 -2.68 11.07 -3.09
C THR A 213 -2.39 12.29 -2.23
N GLY A 214 -1.52 12.10 -1.24
CA GLY A 214 -0.86 13.20 -0.51
C GLY A 214 0.61 13.36 -0.89
N ASN A 215 1.05 12.77 -2.00
CA ASN A 215 2.42 12.87 -2.51
C ASN A 215 2.39 13.10 -4.02
N PRO A 216 2.79 14.29 -4.51
CA PRO A 216 2.85 14.61 -5.93
C PRO A 216 3.72 13.63 -6.75
N ALA A 217 4.76 13.05 -6.14
CA ALA A 217 5.62 12.09 -6.83
C ALA A 217 4.95 10.72 -7.08
N LEU A 218 3.76 10.50 -6.53
CA LEU A 218 2.93 9.31 -6.72
C LEU A 218 1.50 9.74 -7.13
N ALA A 219 1.39 10.79 -7.94
CA ALA A 219 0.11 11.34 -8.35
C ALA A 219 -0.52 10.64 -9.56
N ARG A 220 0.23 9.80 -10.28
CA ARG A 220 -0.29 9.13 -11.47
C ARG A 220 -1.50 8.25 -11.14
N CYS A 221 -2.61 8.56 -11.78
CA CYS A 221 -3.86 7.85 -11.77
C CYS A 221 -4.16 7.39 -13.21
N TYR A 222 -3.54 6.29 -13.62
CA TYR A 222 -3.64 5.75 -14.99
C TYR A 222 -3.28 6.81 -16.04
N TRP A 223 -4.29 7.34 -16.75
CA TRP A 223 -4.15 8.32 -17.82
C TRP A 223 -4.30 9.78 -17.34
N VAL A 224 -4.37 10.03 -16.03
CA VAL A 224 -4.36 11.39 -15.44
C VAL A 224 -3.24 11.51 -14.40
N VAL A 225 -2.53 12.64 -14.39
CA VAL A 225 -1.49 12.97 -13.41
C VAL A 225 -1.72 14.38 -12.88
N PRO A 226 -2.28 14.56 -11.67
CA PRO A 226 -2.23 15.84 -10.97
C PRO A 226 -0.78 16.31 -10.79
N ILE A 227 -0.49 17.55 -11.21
CA ILE A 227 0.87 18.11 -11.16
C ILE A 227 1.01 19.31 -10.20
N ARG A 228 -0.11 19.96 -9.84
CA ARG A 228 -0.11 21.06 -8.87
C ARG A 228 -1.30 20.94 -7.93
N PHE A 229 -1.01 21.03 -6.63
CA PHE A 229 -2.03 20.99 -5.58
C PHE A 229 -2.28 22.40 -5.03
N ASP A 230 -3.52 22.70 -4.68
CA ASP A 230 -3.93 23.96 -4.10
C ASP A 230 -5.01 23.71 -3.04
N ALA A 231 -4.66 23.99 -1.77
CA ALA A 231 -5.56 23.77 -0.64
C ALA A 231 -6.79 24.70 -0.65
N SER A 232 -6.72 25.84 -1.34
CA SER A 232 -7.86 26.76 -1.47
C SER A 232 -8.96 26.20 -2.38
N LEU A 233 -8.61 25.25 -3.25
CA LEU A 233 -9.53 24.57 -4.17
C LEU A 233 -10.12 23.29 -3.56
N ARG A 234 -10.40 23.31 -2.26
CA ARG A 234 -11.16 22.22 -1.63
C ARG A 234 -12.52 22.14 -2.33
N ASN A 235 -12.89 20.91 -2.71
CA ASN A 235 -14.13 20.62 -3.41
C ASN A 235 -14.91 19.61 -2.55
N ASP A 236 -16.08 20.01 -2.07
CA ASP A 236 -16.92 19.19 -1.19
C ASP A 236 -17.64 18.07 -1.97
N ALA A 237 -17.70 18.15 -3.30
CA ALA A 237 -18.28 17.10 -4.14
C ALA A 237 -17.44 15.82 -4.18
N VAL A 238 -16.15 15.90 -3.87
CA VAL A 238 -15.22 14.77 -3.88
C VAL A 238 -14.55 14.66 -2.52
N LEU A 239 -15.18 13.92 -1.60
CA LEU A 239 -14.67 13.70 -0.25
C LEU A 239 -13.33 12.94 -0.25
N SER A 240 -12.61 12.92 0.88
CA SER A 240 -11.45 12.03 0.99
C SER A 240 -11.91 10.57 1.06
N SER A 241 -11.19 9.70 0.36
CA SER A 241 -11.26 8.24 0.45
C SER A 241 -10.21 7.65 1.39
N ARG A 242 -9.52 8.50 2.16
CA ARG A 242 -8.49 8.06 3.10
C ARG A 242 -9.10 7.14 4.15
N ILE A 243 -8.45 6.00 4.37
CA ILE A 243 -8.79 5.10 5.47
C ILE A 243 -8.14 5.64 6.73
N PRO A 244 -8.93 6.01 7.75
CA PRO A 244 -8.37 6.64 8.94
C PRO A 244 -7.48 5.63 9.69
N PRO A 245 -6.24 6.02 10.06
CA PRO A 245 -5.38 5.19 10.88
C PRO A 245 -6.05 4.91 12.23
N ASP A 246 -5.58 3.91 12.97
CA ASP A 246 -6.03 3.79 14.35
C ASP A 246 -5.56 4.99 15.17
N PRO A 247 -6.39 5.46 16.11
CA PRO A 247 -5.96 6.45 17.09
C PRO A 247 -4.70 5.91 17.78
N ARG A 248 -3.60 6.66 17.70
CA ARG A 248 -2.44 6.40 18.54
C ARG A 248 -2.60 7.22 19.80
N ALA A 249 -3.47 6.74 20.68
CA ALA A 249 -3.56 7.28 22.02
C ALA A 249 -2.32 6.89 22.82
N SER A 250 -1.90 7.80 23.67
CA SER A 250 -0.84 7.58 24.64
C SER A 250 -1.26 8.22 25.96
N LEU A 251 -0.64 7.80 27.06
CA LEU A 251 -0.80 8.49 28.32
C LEU A 251 0.04 9.77 28.30
N ASP A 252 -0.49 10.87 28.82
CA ASP A 252 0.23 12.14 28.96
C ASP A 252 1.24 12.09 30.11
N PHE A 253 2.14 11.12 30.04
CA PHE A 253 3.26 10.96 30.94
C PHE A 253 4.57 11.42 30.31
N GLY A 254 4.57 12.02 29.11
CA GLY A 254 5.80 12.43 28.42
C GLY A 254 6.49 11.31 27.62
N GLY A 255 5.79 10.20 27.36
CA GLY A 255 6.28 9.06 26.59
C GLY A 255 7.10 8.08 27.43
N PHE A 256 6.95 6.79 27.14
CA PHE A 256 7.72 5.70 27.74
C PHE A 256 7.74 4.50 26.78
N GLY A 257 8.73 3.62 26.95
CA GLY A 257 8.91 2.40 26.15
C GLY A 257 8.68 1.15 26.99
N PHE A 258 8.24 0.09 26.32
CA PHE A 258 7.98 -1.22 26.93
C PHE A 258 8.18 -2.33 25.88
N LYS A 259 8.41 -3.58 26.33
CA LYS A 259 8.47 -4.75 25.45
C LYS A 259 7.06 -5.25 25.08
N PRO A 260 6.72 -5.34 23.78
CA PRO A 260 5.36 -5.72 23.36
C PRO A 260 4.97 -7.17 23.64
N ASP A 261 5.95 -8.04 23.89
CA ASP A 261 5.79 -9.50 24.07
C ASP A 261 6.16 -9.98 25.47
N GLU A 262 6.33 -9.05 26.43
CA GLU A 262 6.56 -9.44 27.82
C GLU A 262 5.29 -10.06 28.45
N PRO A 263 5.46 -11.04 29.37
CA PRO A 263 4.34 -11.59 30.10
C PRO A 263 3.75 -10.56 31.08
N GLY A 264 2.44 -10.68 31.28
CA GLY A 264 1.68 -9.93 32.26
C GLY A 264 1.96 -10.33 33.72
N PRO A 265 1.26 -9.69 34.69
CA PRO A 265 0.24 -8.65 34.49
C PRO A 265 0.84 -7.28 34.17
N GLY A 266 0.11 -6.45 33.41
CA GLY A 266 0.48 -5.05 33.17
C GLY A 266 1.62 -4.83 32.17
N VAL A 267 2.12 -3.59 32.15
CA VAL A 267 3.20 -3.13 31.24
C VAL A 267 4.37 -2.60 32.05
N ALA A 268 5.55 -3.20 31.90
CA ALA A 268 6.77 -2.67 32.50
C ALA A 268 7.33 -1.49 31.70
N VAL A 269 7.68 -0.41 32.40
CA VAL A 269 8.40 0.73 31.85
C VAL A 269 9.87 0.36 31.71
N GLU A 270 10.35 0.19 30.48
CA GLU A 270 11.72 -0.20 30.18
C GLU A 270 12.59 0.93 29.66
N TRP A 271 11.95 2.00 29.18
CA TRP A 271 12.66 3.15 28.65
C TRP A 271 11.90 4.43 28.96
N LEU A 272 12.66 5.47 29.27
CA LEU A 272 12.19 6.84 29.41
C LEU A 272 13.08 7.76 28.56
N PRO A 273 12.53 8.85 28.00
CA PRO A 273 13.31 9.85 27.28
C PRO A 273 14.49 10.42 28.10
N PRO A 274 15.57 10.91 27.44
CA PRO A 274 16.55 11.76 28.09
C PRO A 274 15.87 12.98 28.75
N ASP A 275 16.31 13.36 29.96
CA ASP A 275 15.74 14.45 30.76
C ASP A 275 14.24 14.32 31.07
N TYR A 276 13.74 13.08 31.18
CA TYR A 276 12.35 12.81 31.52
C TYR A 276 11.94 13.43 32.87
N LYS A 277 10.90 14.29 32.84
CA LYS A 277 10.32 14.96 34.03
C LYS A 277 8.92 14.45 34.39
N GLY A 278 8.49 13.35 33.79
CA GLY A 278 7.16 12.78 34.05
C GLY A 278 7.12 11.95 35.33
N PRO A 279 5.96 11.41 35.70
CA PRO A 279 5.75 10.74 36.99
C PRO A 279 6.24 9.28 37.03
N LEU A 280 6.56 8.68 35.87
CA LEU A 280 7.01 7.29 35.77
C LEU A 280 8.50 7.15 36.14
N GLN A 281 8.86 5.98 36.61
CA GLN A 281 10.24 5.54 36.82
C GLN A 281 10.51 4.27 36.03
N LEU A 282 11.79 4.00 35.72
CA LEU A 282 12.17 2.73 35.14
C LEU A 282 11.72 1.58 36.06
N HIS A 283 11.21 0.52 35.45
CA HIS A 283 10.63 -0.66 36.10
C HIS A 283 9.30 -0.45 36.83
N ASP A 284 8.69 0.75 36.77
CA ASP A 284 7.28 0.89 37.12
C ASP A 284 6.44 -0.05 36.24
N ARG A 285 5.43 -0.68 36.83
CA ARG A 285 4.53 -1.59 36.11
C ARG A 285 3.12 -1.03 36.08
N ILE A 286 2.63 -0.69 34.89
CA ILE A 286 1.27 -0.15 34.71
C ILE A 286 0.28 -1.31 34.76
N LEU A 287 -0.55 -1.35 35.80
CA LEU A 287 -1.48 -2.46 36.07
C LEU A 287 -2.90 -2.19 35.61
N MET A 288 -3.36 -0.93 35.67
CA MET A 288 -4.74 -0.57 35.35
C MET A 288 -4.88 0.79 34.69
N LEU A 289 -5.92 0.94 33.88
CA LEU A 289 -6.36 2.18 33.25
C LEU A 289 -7.86 2.36 33.46
N SER A 290 -8.26 3.44 34.12
CA SER A 290 -9.66 3.77 34.45
C SER A 290 -10.47 2.60 35.00
N GLY A 291 -9.85 1.77 35.85
CA GLY A 291 -10.50 0.60 36.46
C GLY A 291 -10.34 -0.71 35.66
N THR A 292 -9.92 -0.65 34.40
CA THR A 292 -9.65 -1.84 33.58
C THR A 292 -8.26 -2.38 33.88
N ARG A 293 -8.16 -3.66 34.26
CA ARG A 293 -6.87 -4.35 34.46
C ARG A 293 -6.21 -4.62 33.12
N ILE A 294 -4.93 -4.30 33.03
CA ILE A 294 -4.10 -4.66 31.89
C ILE A 294 -3.59 -6.08 32.11
N ALA A 295 -3.95 -6.97 31.20
CA ALA A 295 -3.54 -8.37 31.26
C ALA A 295 -2.06 -8.50 30.92
N ASP A 296 -1.61 -7.82 29.86
CA ASP A 296 -0.24 -7.84 29.36
C ASP A 296 -0.03 -6.62 28.41
N PRO A 297 1.18 -6.44 27.85
CA PRO A 297 1.48 -5.36 26.91
C PRO A 297 0.67 -5.39 25.59
N ARG A 298 0.11 -6.53 25.18
CA ARG A 298 -0.78 -6.62 24.01
C ARG A 298 -2.15 -6.02 24.34
N HIS A 299 -2.72 -6.43 25.47
CA HIS A 299 -3.96 -5.86 25.98
C HIS A 299 -3.84 -4.35 26.22
N TYR A 300 -2.71 -3.84 26.72
CA TYR A 300 -2.49 -2.38 26.82
C TYR A 300 -2.58 -1.67 25.47
N ARG A 301 -1.94 -2.23 24.42
CA ARG A 301 -1.98 -1.65 23.07
C ARG A 301 -3.39 -1.64 22.50
N GLU A 302 -4.16 -2.70 22.72
CA GLU A 302 -5.58 -2.78 22.33
C GLU A 302 -6.40 -1.70 23.04
N LEU A 303 -6.26 -1.57 24.37
CA LEU A 303 -6.94 -0.53 25.15
C LEU A 303 -6.63 0.88 24.64
N MET A 304 -5.35 1.20 24.39
CA MET A 304 -4.97 2.48 23.81
C MET A 304 -5.56 2.68 22.40
N GLY A 305 -5.61 1.63 21.58
CA GLY A 305 -6.17 1.68 20.22
C GLY A 305 -7.66 2.01 20.16
N HIS A 306 -8.40 1.76 21.24
CA HIS A 306 -9.83 2.09 21.34
C HIS A 306 -10.12 3.52 21.82
N ILE A 307 -9.10 4.28 22.24
CA ILE A 307 -9.31 5.64 22.71
C ILE A 307 -9.37 6.61 21.52
N THR A 308 -10.54 7.21 21.31
CA THR A 308 -10.82 8.12 20.19
C THR A 308 -10.94 9.59 20.59
N GLU A 309 -10.87 9.90 21.90
CA GLU A 309 -10.98 11.25 22.46
C GLU A 309 -9.92 11.51 23.53
N GLU A 310 -9.44 12.76 23.62
CA GLU A 310 -8.59 13.18 24.73
C GLU A 310 -9.46 13.39 25.98
N ARG A 311 -9.21 12.61 27.03
CA ARG A 311 -9.96 12.69 28.29
C ARG A 311 -9.10 12.26 29.49
N PRO A 312 -9.46 12.69 30.71
CA PRO A 312 -8.77 12.25 31.91
C PRO A 312 -8.83 10.72 32.08
N VAL A 313 -7.73 10.14 32.57
CA VAL A 313 -7.59 8.72 32.87
C VAL A 313 -6.87 8.56 34.20
N THR A 314 -7.39 7.65 35.03
CA THR A 314 -6.67 7.17 36.21
C THR A 314 -5.78 6.01 35.79
N VAL A 315 -4.51 6.05 36.17
CA VAL A 315 -3.55 4.97 35.94
C VAL A 315 -3.10 4.42 37.30
N THR A 316 -3.18 3.10 37.48
CA THR A 316 -2.56 2.44 38.64
C THR A 316 -1.25 1.83 38.20
N ILE A 317 -0.17 2.24 38.84
CA ILE A 317 1.17 1.66 38.65
C ILE A 317 1.59 0.91 39.91
N GLU A 318 2.46 -0.08 39.73
CA GLU A 318 3.20 -0.74 40.79
C GLU A 318 4.66 -0.28 40.72
N ARG A 319 5.16 0.23 41.85
CA ARG A 319 6.55 0.65 42.04
C ARG A 319 7.13 -0.14 43.20
N GLY A 320 8.03 -1.07 42.90
CA GLY A 320 8.51 -2.04 43.88
C GLY A 320 7.37 -2.93 44.39
N LYS A 321 6.82 -2.64 45.58
CA LYS A 321 5.67 -3.34 46.17
C LYS A 321 4.45 -2.43 46.41
N GLU A 322 4.57 -1.14 46.11
CA GLU A 322 3.52 -0.16 46.35
C GLU A 322 2.68 0.05 45.10
N LYS A 323 1.36 0.21 45.28
CA LYS A 323 0.44 0.58 44.21
C LYS A 323 0.12 2.06 44.29
N ILE A 324 0.53 2.79 43.26
CA ILE A 324 0.39 4.24 43.19
C ILE A 324 -0.68 4.56 42.15
N ARG A 325 -1.61 5.45 42.51
CA ARG A 325 -2.65 5.96 41.61
C ARG A 325 -2.23 7.31 41.06
N LEU A 326 -2.10 7.42 39.75
CA LEU A 326 -1.77 8.64 39.03
C LEU A 326 -2.97 9.08 38.18
N THR A 327 -3.16 10.39 38.05
CA THR A 327 -4.16 10.96 37.15
C THR A 327 -3.43 11.63 35.99
N THR A 328 -3.83 11.32 34.76
CA THR A 328 -3.29 11.93 33.54
C THR A 328 -4.41 12.06 32.50
N HIS A 329 -4.07 12.33 31.25
CA HIS A 329 -5.00 12.34 30.13
C HIS A 329 -4.56 11.32 29.08
N TYR A 330 -5.52 10.81 28.32
CA TYR A 330 -5.20 10.27 27.01
C TYR A 330 -4.85 11.42 26.06
N ARG A 331 -3.73 11.28 25.37
CA ARG A 331 -3.26 12.15 24.30
C ARG A 331 -3.40 11.43 22.98
N LEU A 332 -4.11 12.05 22.05
CA LEU A 332 -4.16 11.57 20.69
C LEU A 332 -3.00 12.20 19.94
N ARG A 333 -2.17 11.38 19.30
CA ARG A 333 -1.13 11.93 18.42
C ARG A 333 -1.82 12.71 17.29
N LYS A 334 -1.74 14.05 17.34
CA LYS A 334 -2.10 14.91 16.20
C LYS A 334 -1.19 14.53 15.04
N ARG A 335 -1.77 13.95 14.00
CA ARG A 335 -1.10 13.76 12.72
C ARG A 335 -1.46 14.98 11.89
N GLU A 336 -0.47 15.67 11.34
CA GLU A 336 -0.75 16.77 10.42
C GLU A 336 -1.61 16.25 9.27
N GLU A 337 -2.73 16.91 9.00
CA GLU A 337 -3.52 16.63 7.81
C GLU A 337 -2.65 16.95 6.59
N VAL A 338 -2.07 15.91 6.00
CA VAL A 338 -1.39 16.07 4.72
C VAL A 338 -2.44 16.47 3.71
N LEU A 339 -2.27 17.63 3.08
CA LEU A 339 -3.05 18.04 1.92
C LEU A 339 -3.09 16.89 0.92
N THR A 340 -4.28 16.36 0.66
CA THR A 340 -4.49 15.36 -0.39
C THR A 340 -5.19 15.97 -1.57
N ALA A 341 -4.82 15.49 -2.74
CA ALA A 341 -5.47 15.73 -4.02
C ALA A 341 -6.21 14.47 -4.44
N ARG A 342 -7.47 14.62 -4.86
CA ARG A 342 -8.27 13.53 -5.42
C ARG A 342 -8.78 13.91 -6.81
N VAL A 343 -8.72 12.97 -7.73
CA VAL A 343 -9.22 13.10 -9.11
C VAL A 343 -10.16 11.94 -9.38
N GLN A 344 -11.34 12.27 -9.89
CA GLN A 344 -12.27 11.35 -10.52
C GLN A 344 -12.35 11.74 -11.99
N ALA A 345 -12.14 10.79 -12.89
CA ALA A 345 -12.27 11.07 -14.32
C ALA A 345 -12.99 9.93 -15.04
N SER A 346 -13.88 10.27 -15.96
CA SER A 346 -14.65 9.31 -16.76
C SER A 346 -14.63 9.71 -18.23
N TYR A 347 -14.40 8.74 -19.11
CA TYR A 347 -14.64 8.84 -20.54
C TYR A 347 -16.03 8.25 -20.87
N PHE A 348 -16.85 9.04 -21.54
CA PHE A 348 -18.17 8.65 -22.03
C PHE A 348 -18.09 8.49 -23.55
N SER A 349 -18.18 7.25 -24.03
CA SER A 349 -18.10 6.93 -25.47
C SER A 349 -19.19 7.59 -26.29
N ASP A 350 -20.40 7.68 -25.74
CA ASP A 350 -21.59 8.09 -26.46
C ASP A 350 -21.60 9.59 -26.77
N SER A 351 -21.10 10.40 -25.83
CA SER A 351 -20.94 11.85 -25.99
C SER A 351 -19.55 12.26 -26.45
N ARG A 352 -18.58 11.32 -26.50
CA ARG A 352 -17.14 11.59 -26.69
C ARG A 352 -16.66 12.70 -25.75
N GLU A 353 -16.88 12.48 -24.46
CA GLU A 353 -16.51 13.42 -23.41
C GLU A 353 -15.62 12.76 -22.37
N ILE A 354 -14.56 13.47 -21.96
CA ILE A 354 -13.82 13.20 -20.74
C ILE A 354 -14.29 14.20 -19.69
N MET A 355 -14.93 13.72 -18.64
CA MET A 355 -15.33 14.53 -17.49
C MET A 355 -14.35 14.30 -16.35
N ILE A 356 -13.79 15.39 -15.82
CA ILE A 356 -12.86 15.39 -14.68
C ILE A 356 -13.52 16.16 -13.54
N VAL A 357 -13.53 15.56 -12.35
CA VAL A 357 -13.87 16.23 -11.10
C VAL A 357 -12.69 16.06 -10.16
N SER A 358 -12.19 17.16 -9.62
CA SER A 358 -11.04 17.13 -8.72
C SER A 358 -11.26 17.94 -7.45
N ARG A 359 -10.52 17.55 -6.42
CA ARG A 359 -10.35 18.27 -5.15
C ARG A 359 -8.89 18.66 -5.03
N THR A 360 -8.64 19.93 -4.68
CA THR A 360 -7.31 20.53 -4.43
C THR A 360 -6.30 20.37 -5.55
N VAL A 361 -6.74 20.17 -6.80
CA VAL A 361 -5.86 20.13 -7.98
C VAL A 361 -6.08 21.40 -8.81
N SER A 362 -5.00 22.16 -9.06
CA SER A 362 -5.03 23.37 -9.88
C SER A 362 -4.41 23.19 -11.27
N ALA A 363 -3.64 22.12 -11.46
CA ALA A 363 -3.16 21.68 -12.77
C ALA A 363 -2.97 20.15 -12.80
N LEU A 364 -3.23 19.55 -13.97
CA LEU A 364 -3.07 18.13 -14.23
C LEU A 364 -2.62 17.88 -15.67
N LYS A 365 -1.98 16.74 -15.90
CA LYS A 365 -1.74 16.19 -17.23
C LYS A 365 -2.71 15.07 -17.50
N ILE A 366 -3.17 14.96 -18.74
CA ILE A 366 -3.99 13.85 -19.21
C ILE A 366 -3.35 13.22 -20.44
N MET A 367 -3.48 11.90 -20.56
CA MET A 367 -3.21 11.18 -21.79
C MET A 367 -4.53 10.86 -22.46
N VAL A 368 -4.77 11.45 -23.62
CA VAL A 368 -5.93 11.13 -24.45
C VAL A 368 -5.52 10.00 -25.41
N PRO A 369 -6.08 8.78 -25.28
CA PRO A 369 -5.86 7.72 -26.23
C PRO A 369 -6.30 8.15 -27.64
N PRO A 370 -5.57 7.78 -28.71
CA PRO A 370 -5.97 8.10 -30.08
C PRO A 370 -7.39 7.63 -30.41
N ALA A 371 -7.81 6.49 -29.84
CA ALA A 371 -9.16 5.94 -30.03
C ALA A 371 -10.29 6.76 -29.40
N TRP A 372 -9.99 7.69 -28.49
CA TRP A 372 -10.99 8.57 -27.88
C TRP A 372 -11.14 9.88 -28.65
N ALA A 373 -10.13 10.28 -29.42
CA ALA A 373 -10.14 11.53 -30.16
C ALA A 373 -11.01 11.45 -31.44
N PRO A 374 -11.62 12.56 -31.88
CA PRO A 374 -11.74 13.85 -31.18
C PRO A 374 -12.65 13.74 -29.95
N VAL A 375 -12.31 14.46 -28.89
CA VAL A 375 -13.00 14.39 -27.58
C VAL A 375 -13.18 15.78 -26.97
N SER A 376 -14.28 16.01 -26.26
CA SER A 376 -14.46 17.19 -25.40
C SER A 376 -13.99 16.89 -23.99
N ILE A 377 -13.36 17.85 -23.32
CA ILE A 377 -12.86 17.67 -21.96
C ILE A 377 -13.47 18.72 -21.06
N SER A 378 -14.21 18.28 -20.05
CA SER A 378 -14.76 19.11 -18.99
C SER A 378 -14.02 18.87 -17.68
N TRP A 379 -13.75 19.93 -16.93
CA TRP A 379 -13.12 19.86 -15.62
C TRP A 379 -13.89 20.72 -14.62
N ASN A 380 -14.40 20.10 -13.56
CA ASN A 380 -15.23 20.73 -12.53
C ASN A 380 -16.42 21.49 -13.12
N GLY A 381 -17.04 20.93 -14.17
CA GLY A 381 -18.20 21.49 -14.87
C GLY A 381 -17.89 22.55 -15.93
N SER A 382 -16.62 22.96 -16.10
CA SER A 382 -16.20 23.92 -17.12
C SER A 382 -15.51 23.23 -18.29
N GLN A 383 -15.68 23.74 -19.52
CA GLN A 383 -14.93 23.23 -20.66
C GLN A 383 -13.44 23.54 -20.52
N ALA A 384 -12.60 22.51 -20.49
CA ALA A 384 -11.16 22.64 -20.31
C ALA A 384 -10.39 22.58 -21.64
N ALA A 385 -10.74 21.64 -22.54
CA ALA A 385 -10.08 21.48 -23.84
C ALA A 385 -10.97 20.70 -24.83
N LYS A 386 -10.60 20.71 -26.12
CA LYS A 386 -11.26 19.91 -27.18
C LYS A 386 -10.24 19.40 -28.21
N PRO A 387 -9.34 18.48 -27.83
CA PRO A 387 -8.31 17.98 -28.73
C PRO A 387 -8.91 17.22 -29.92
N GLN A 388 -8.29 17.40 -31.08
CA GLN A 388 -8.66 16.70 -32.31
C GLN A 388 -7.95 15.36 -32.46
N GLU A 389 -6.79 15.20 -31.82
CA GLU A 389 -5.94 14.01 -31.88
C GLU A 389 -5.62 13.50 -30.47
N GLY A 390 -5.18 12.24 -30.37
CA GLY A 390 -4.68 11.68 -29.12
C GLY A 390 -3.33 12.27 -28.73
N GLY A 391 -2.98 12.18 -27.44
CA GLY A 391 -1.70 12.66 -26.92
C GLY A 391 -1.79 13.22 -25.50
N CYS A 392 -0.67 13.77 -25.03
CA CYS A 392 -0.60 14.41 -23.72
C CYS A 392 -1.10 15.85 -23.77
N LEU A 393 -1.96 16.22 -22.82
CA LEU A 393 -2.35 17.61 -22.59
C LEU A 393 -2.15 17.99 -21.12
N GLU A 394 -1.55 19.15 -20.90
CA GLU A 394 -1.51 19.81 -19.61
C GLU A 394 -2.68 20.79 -19.51
N LEU A 395 -3.51 20.60 -18.49
CA LEU A 395 -4.68 21.42 -18.19
C LEU A 395 -4.44 22.22 -16.91
N SER A 396 -4.90 23.47 -16.90
CA SER A 396 -4.93 24.31 -15.69
C SER A 396 -6.29 24.99 -15.56
N LEU A 397 -6.78 25.16 -14.33
CA LEU A 397 -8.02 25.89 -14.08
C LEU A 397 -7.91 27.39 -14.43
N GLN A 398 -6.70 27.92 -14.55
CA GLN A 398 -6.46 29.33 -14.88
C GLN A 398 -6.41 29.60 -16.39
N GLU A 399 -6.12 28.58 -17.20
CA GLU A 399 -5.86 28.72 -18.64
C GLU A 399 -6.59 27.61 -19.43
N PRO A 400 -7.70 27.93 -20.12
CA PRO A 400 -8.41 26.95 -20.95
C PRO A 400 -7.63 26.66 -22.25
N GLY A 401 -7.94 25.52 -22.88
CA GLY A 401 -7.40 25.11 -24.18
C GLY A 401 -6.41 23.95 -24.11
N GLY A 402 -5.70 23.80 -22.98
CA GLY A 402 -4.71 22.74 -22.77
C GLY A 402 -3.44 22.92 -23.60
N LYS A 403 -2.28 22.62 -23.02
CA LYS A 403 -0.97 22.71 -23.69
C LYS A 403 -0.44 21.30 -23.99
N PRO A 404 0.05 21.00 -25.20
CA PRO A 404 0.72 19.72 -25.46
C PRO A 404 1.85 19.46 -24.47
N CYS A 405 2.01 18.21 -24.02
CA CYS A 405 3.08 17.80 -23.11
C CYS A 405 3.82 16.54 -23.58
N ALA A 406 4.94 16.23 -22.92
CA ALA A 406 5.56 14.92 -23.08
C ALA A 406 4.68 13.83 -22.45
N ALA A 407 4.60 12.66 -23.09
CA ALA A 407 3.86 11.52 -22.57
C ALA A 407 4.36 11.10 -21.17
N PHE A 408 3.51 10.38 -20.44
CA PHE A 408 3.90 9.82 -19.15
C PHE A 408 5.08 8.85 -19.33
N PRO A 409 6.02 8.83 -18.38
CA PRO A 409 7.05 7.79 -18.37
C PRO A 409 6.47 6.39 -18.20
#